data_AF-A0A948LW66-F1
#
_entry.id   AF-A0A948LW66-F1
#
_cell.length_a   1.000
_cell.length_b   1.000
_cell.length_c   1.000
_cell.angle_alpha   90.00
_cell.angle_beta   90.00
_cell.angle_gamma   90.00
#
_symmetry.space_group_name_H-M   'P 1'
#
loop_
_entity.id
_entity.type
_entity.pdbx_description
1 polymer ?
#
loop_
_entity_poly.entity_id
_entity_poly.type
_entity_poly.pdbx_seq_one_letter_code
_entity_poly.pdbx_strand_id
1 'polypeptide(L)'
;MTNKFSAYRFNHPLKAELEHLLSIAADLRRTTTALRFLVAPSPLMREAGILGMALYTQALVSYVRCFSSGRRKGLSQDIFVKKPELLAAHTDIKTVRDKHVAHPVSEHEHCNVLIAAENPDAPAVGLGVRYWFLAGGDEKHMKLFLKVAEFASKHVQREIKVKGNELAKLVIGPRATWKIAQASFHRCLSDEQVYGAIRREA
;
A
#
# COMPACT_ATOMS: atom_id res chain seq x y z
N MET A 1 -37.07 3.38 21.03
CA MET A 1 -37.39 2.96 19.65
C MET A 1 -36.63 1.69 19.36
N THR A 2 -37.30 0.58 19.10
CA THR A 2 -36.67 -0.68 18.70
C THR A 2 -36.05 -0.52 17.31
N ASN A 3 -34.74 -0.65 17.21
CA ASN A 3 -34.03 -0.51 15.94
C ASN A 3 -34.45 -1.66 14.99
N LYS A 4 -35.06 -1.31 13.85
CA LYS A 4 -35.65 -2.28 12.91
C LYS A 4 -34.61 -3.14 12.18
N PHE A 5 -33.35 -2.72 12.15
CA PHE A 5 -32.29 -3.35 11.37
C PHE A 5 -31.11 -3.78 12.25
N SER A 6 -30.46 -4.88 11.88
CA SER A 6 -29.27 -5.43 12.54
C SER A 6 -28.26 -5.90 11.51
N ALA A 7 -26.97 -5.76 11.82
CA ALA A 7 -25.89 -6.25 10.98
C ALA A 7 -25.64 -7.75 11.22
N TYR A 8 -25.52 -8.53 10.16
CA TYR A 8 -25.16 -9.94 10.24
C TYR A 8 -24.17 -10.31 9.12
N ARG A 9 -23.42 -11.39 9.35
CA ARG A 9 -22.55 -11.97 8.33
C ARG A 9 -23.34 -12.94 7.48
N PHE A 10 -22.99 -13.06 6.21
CA PHE A 10 -23.51 -14.09 5.32
C PHE A 10 -22.36 -14.72 4.53
N ASN A 11 -22.62 -15.91 3.99
CA ASN A 11 -21.63 -16.70 3.23
C ASN A 11 -22.03 -16.73 1.76
N HIS A 12 -21.12 -16.27 0.89
CA HIS A 12 -21.30 -16.31 -0.56
C HIS A 12 -19.93 -16.28 -1.25
N PRO A 13 -19.67 -17.07 -2.31
CA PRO A 13 -18.39 -17.05 -3.02
C PRO A 13 -18.01 -15.65 -3.55
N LEU A 14 -18.96 -14.96 -4.21
CA LEU A 14 -18.73 -13.57 -4.67
C LEU A 14 -18.44 -12.58 -3.53
N LYS A 15 -18.99 -12.80 -2.32
CA LYS A 15 -18.66 -11.98 -1.15
C LYS A 15 -17.20 -12.20 -0.76
N ALA A 16 -16.73 -13.45 -0.74
CA ALA A 16 -15.34 -13.77 -0.40
C ALA A 16 -14.36 -13.14 -1.42
N GLU A 17 -14.68 -13.21 -2.72
CA GLU A 17 -13.92 -12.53 -3.77
C GLU A 17 -13.89 -11.01 -3.57
N LEU A 18 -15.04 -10.41 -3.25
CA LEU A 18 -15.14 -8.97 -3.03
C LEU A 18 -14.40 -8.50 -1.76
N GLU A 19 -14.52 -9.24 -0.65
CA GLU A 19 -13.76 -8.97 0.59
C GLU A 19 -12.26 -9.03 0.36
N HIS A 20 -11.83 -9.94 -0.51
CA HIS A 20 -10.45 -10.04 -0.92
C HIS A 20 -10.00 -8.81 -1.73
N LEU A 21 -10.77 -8.39 -2.75
CA LEU A 21 -10.48 -7.18 -3.52
C LEU A 21 -10.49 -5.91 -2.65
N LEU A 22 -11.43 -5.79 -1.71
CA LEU A 22 -11.50 -4.68 -0.76
C LEU A 22 -10.27 -4.62 0.16
N SER A 23 -9.74 -5.79 0.55
CA SER A 23 -8.47 -5.85 1.32
C SER A 23 -7.29 -5.33 0.50
N ILE A 24 -7.18 -5.75 -0.78
CA ILE A 24 -6.13 -5.24 -1.68
C ILE A 24 -6.29 -3.73 -1.88
N ALA A 25 -7.50 -3.23 -2.07
CA ALA A 25 -7.75 -1.79 -2.19
C ALA A 25 -7.31 -1.00 -0.95
N ALA A 26 -7.47 -1.56 0.24
CA ALA A 26 -6.98 -0.95 1.48
C ALA A 26 -5.45 -0.88 1.54
N ASP A 27 -4.76 -1.95 1.11
CA ASP A 27 -3.30 -1.98 1.00
C ASP A 27 -2.77 -0.98 -0.04
N LEU A 28 -3.40 -0.87 -1.21
CA LEU A 28 -3.07 0.13 -2.23
C LEU A 28 -3.35 1.55 -1.74
N ARG A 29 -4.43 1.77 -0.98
CA ARG A 29 -4.70 3.07 -0.36
C ARG A 29 -3.58 3.46 0.59
N ARG A 30 -3.17 2.58 1.51
CA ARG A 30 -2.02 2.82 2.40
C ARG A 30 -0.75 3.16 1.62
N THR A 31 -0.47 2.40 0.57
CA THR A 31 0.66 2.62 -0.34
C THR A 31 0.63 4.03 -0.94
N THR A 32 -0.46 4.39 -1.61
CA THR A 32 -0.58 5.69 -2.29
C THR A 32 -0.57 6.87 -1.32
N THR A 33 -1.15 6.73 -0.12
CA THR A 33 -1.09 7.76 0.91
C THR A 33 0.35 8.01 1.37
N ALA A 34 1.08 6.94 1.70
CA ALA A 34 2.47 7.07 2.12
C ALA A 34 3.36 7.69 1.01
N LEU A 35 3.20 7.25 -0.23
CA LEU A 35 3.94 7.81 -1.37
C LEU A 35 3.59 9.26 -1.65
N ARG A 36 2.33 9.68 -1.46
CA ARG A 36 1.95 11.09 -1.62
C ARG A 36 2.61 11.98 -0.58
N PHE A 37 2.81 11.52 0.65
CA PHE A 37 3.61 12.25 1.64
C PHE A 37 5.08 12.37 1.23
N LEU A 38 5.65 11.36 0.56
CA LEU A 38 7.04 11.35 0.10
C LEU A 38 7.28 12.12 -1.20
N VAL A 39 6.24 12.31 -2.02
CA VAL A 39 6.27 13.06 -3.29
C VAL A 39 5.83 14.52 -3.11
N ALA A 40 5.22 14.86 -1.97
CA ALA A 40 4.74 16.21 -1.65
C ALA A 40 5.82 17.29 -1.93
N PRO A 41 5.42 18.53 -2.28
CA PRO A 41 6.32 19.55 -2.84
C PRO A 41 7.48 19.97 -1.93
N SER A 42 7.45 19.58 -0.66
CA SER A 42 8.57 19.77 0.25
C SER A 42 9.34 18.45 0.42
N PRO A 43 10.66 18.42 0.11
CA PRO A 43 11.47 17.23 0.31
C PRO A 43 11.64 16.92 1.80
N LEU A 44 11.26 17.83 2.71
CA LEU A 44 11.35 17.66 4.16
C LEU A 44 10.78 16.31 4.63
N MET A 45 9.65 15.85 4.09
CA MET A 45 9.07 14.56 4.51
C MET A 45 9.89 13.35 4.04
N ARG A 46 10.57 13.45 2.90
CA ARG A 46 11.47 12.41 2.37
C ARG A 46 12.83 12.44 3.09
N GLU A 47 13.28 13.63 3.47
CA GLU A 47 14.54 13.89 4.15
C GLU A 47 14.43 13.80 5.68
N ALA A 48 13.21 13.67 6.23
CA ALA A 48 12.90 13.59 7.66
C ALA A 48 13.33 12.25 8.31
N GLY A 49 14.53 11.77 7.98
CA GLY A 49 15.17 10.60 8.59
C GLY A 49 14.21 9.42 8.76
N ILE A 50 13.95 9.04 10.02
CA ILE A 50 13.12 7.89 10.39
C ILE A 50 11.69 7.97 9.85
N LEU A 51 11.09 9.16 9.77
CA LEU A 51 9.73 9.30 9.28
C LEU A 51 9.64 8.97 7.78
N GLY A 52 10.59 9.46 6.98
CA GLY A 52 10.70 9.12 5.56
C GLY A 52 10.88 7.62 5.36
N MET A 53 11.77 7.01 6.15
CA MET A 53 11.98 5.55 6.16
C MET A 53 10.72 4.76 6.50
N ALA A 54 9.99 5.19 7.53
CA ALA A 54 8.75 4.56 7.98
C ALA A 54 7.66 4.61 6.89
N LEU A 55 7.48 5.77 6.26
CA LEU A 55 6.53 5.95 5.15
C LEU A 55 6.93 5.08 3.95
N TYR A 56 8.22 5.06 3.59
CA TYR A 56 8.70 4.28 2.47
C TYR A 56 8.51 2.78 2.69
N THR A 57 8.89 2.29 3.88
CA THR A 57 8.71 0.90 4.29
C THR A 57 7.24 0.50 4.30
N GLN A 58 6.37 1.36 4.85
CA GLN A 58 4.92 1.14 4.85
C GLN A 58 4.37 1.03 3.42
N ALA A 59 4.81 1.90 2.51
CA ALA A 59 4.41 1.85 1.11
C ALA A 59 4.84 0.55 0.45
N LEU A 60 6.10 0.17 0.64
CA LEU A 60 6.71 -1.01 0.06
C LEU A 60 6.03 -2.30 0.51
N VAL A 61 5.86 -2.47 1.82
CA VAL A 61 5.21 -3.66 2.40
C VAL A 61 3.75 -3.75 1.98
N SER A 62 3.00 -2.64 2.04
CA SER A 62 1.59 -2.63 1.64
C SER A 62 1.42 -2.95 0.16
N TYR A 63 2.27 -2.40 -0.70
CA TYR A 63 2.23 -2.66 -2.13
C TYR A 63 2.51 -4.12 -2.46
N VAL A 64 3.64 -4.67 -1.97
CA VAL A 64 4.04 -6.03 -2.34
C VAL A 64 3.05 -7.08 -1.81
N ARG A 65 2.43 -6.85 -0.65
CA ARG A 65 1.33 -7.69 -0.15
C ARG A 65 0.15 -7.82 -1.10
N CYS A 66 -0.07 -6.85 -1.99
CA CYS A 66 -1.11 -6.93 -3.01
C CYS A 66 -0.83 -8.03 -4.06
N PHE A 67 0.44 -8.41 -4.25
CA PHE A 67 0.90 -9.37 -5.26
C PHE A 67 1.45 -10.67 -4.66
N SER A 68 1.65 -10.72 -3.33
CA SER A 68 2.11 -11.93 -2.65
C SER A 68 1.04 -13.02 -2.66
N SER A 69 1.48 -14.27 -2.81
CA SER A 69 0.68 -15.46 -2.54
C SER A 69 0.77 -15.85 -1.05
N GLY A 70 -0.29 -16.43 -0.51
CA GLY A 70 -0.39 -16.82 0.90
C GLY A 70 -1.80 -17.30 1.21
N ARG A 71 -2.35 -16.95 2.38
CA ARG A 71 -3.75 -17.28 2.75
C ARG A 71 -4.80 -16.69 1.77
N ARG A 72 -4.41 -15.75 0.92
CA ARG A 72 -5.24 -15.09 -0.09
C ARG A 72 -4.48 -15.04 -1.42
N LYS A 73 -5.18 -15.16 -2.55
CA LYS A 73 -4.59 -15.09 -3.90
C LYS A 73 -4.34 -13.63 -4.29
N GLY A 74 -3.11 -13.14 -4.27
CA GLY A 74 -2.80 -11.77 -4.68
C GLY A 74 -3.13 -11.44 -6.15
N LEU A 75 -2.94 -10.18 -6.53
CA LEU A 75 -3.03 -9.72 -7.92
C LEU A 75 -2.03 -10.44 -8.81
N SER A 76 -2.46 -10.77 -10.03
CA SER A 76 -1.53 -11.20 -11.07
C SER A 76 -0.72 -10.01 -11.59
N GLN A 77 0.53 -10.25 -11.97
CA GLN A 77 1.35 -9.28 -12.71
C GLN A 77 0.80 -9.03 -14.13
N ASP A 78 -0.11 -9.88 -14.62
CA ASP A 78 -0.71 -9.75 -15.95
C ASP A 78 -1.48 -8.42 -16.13
N ILE A 79 -1.85 -7.76 -15.03
CA ILE A 79 -2.45 -6.42 -15.08
C ILE A 79 -1.54 -5.42 -15.81
N PHE A 80 -0.23 -5.68 -15.87
CA PHE A 80 0.77 -4.85 -16.53
C PHE A 80 1.13 -5.28 -17.97
N VAL A 81 0.50 -6.31 -18.55
CA VAL A 81 0.87 -6.84 -19.89
C VAL A 81 0.93 -5.75 -20.97
N LYS A 82 0.06 -4.74 -20.90
CA LYS A 82 0.00 -3.61 -21.86
C LYS A 82 0.83 -2.40 -21.42
N LYS A 83 1.66 -2.54 -20.39
CA LYS A 83 2.40 -1.49 -19.69
C LYS A 83 3.78 -2.01 -19.24
N PRO A 84 4.68 -2.37 -20.17
CA PRO A 84 5.98 -2.95 -19.84
C PRO A 84 6.82 -2.04 -18.92
N GLU A 85 6.67 -0.72 -19.03
CA GLU A 85 7.32 0.26 -18.15
C GLU A 85 6.86 0.15 -16.69
N LEU A 86 5.59 -0.19 -16.46
CA LEU A 86 5.05 -0.38 -15.12
C LEU A 86 5.38 -1.77 -14.57
N LEU A 87 5.52 -2.77 -15.45
CA LEU A 87 5.98 -4.09 -15.06
C LEU A 87 7.45 -4.08 -14.62
N ALA A 88 8.30 -3.35 -15.33
CA ALA A 88 9.70 -3.14 -14.93
C ALA A 88 9.75 -2.48 -13.54
N ALA A 89 9.03 -1.37 -13.37
CA ALA A 89 8.95 -0.69 -12.08
C ALA A 89 8.38 -1.58 -10.96
N HIS A 90 7.34 -2.38 -11.22
CA HIS A 90 6.83 -3.37 -10.26
C HIS A 90 7.92 -4.35 -9.81
N THR A 91 8.71 -4.85 -10.76
CA THR A 91 9.80 -5.79 -10.51
C THR A 91 10.87 -5.15 -9.64
N ASP A 92 11.29 -3.93 -9.97
CA ASP A 92 12.29 -3.17 -9.19
C ASP A 92 11.80 -2.94 -7.75
N ILE A 93 10.55 -2.52 -7.57
CA ILE A 93 9.93 -2.31 -6.25
C ILE A 93 9.94 -3.61 -5.44
N LYS A 94 9.58 -4.75 -6.06
CA LYS A 94 9.60 -6.04 -5.39
C LYS A 94 11.01 -6.44 -4.97
N THR A 95 11.99 -6.25 -5.85
CA THR A 95 13.41 -6.51 -5.55
C THR A 95 13.90 -5.64 -4.39
N VAL A 96 13.52 -4.37 -4.34
CA VAL A 96 13.84 -3.48 -3.22
C VAL A 96 13.23 -3.99 -1.90
N ARG A 97 11.99 -4.46 -1.93
CA ARG A 97 11.35 -5.09 -0.75
C ARG A 97 12.08 -6.34 -0.31
N ASP A 98 12.40 -7.21 -1.25
CA ASP A 98 13.08 -8.47 -0.96
C ASP A 98 14.46 -8.19 -0.35
N LYS A 99 15.16 -7.13 -0.79
CA LYS A 99 16.41 -6.65 -0.20
C LYS A 99 16.26 -6.08 1.21
N HIS A 100 15.14 -5.43 1.55
CA HIS A 100 14.88 -4.98 2.93
C HIS A 100 14.57 -6.13 3.90
N VAL A 101 14.19 -7.31 3.39
CA VAL A 101 13.79 -8.47 4.20
C VAL A 101 14.88 -9.53 4.25
N ALA A 102 15.62 -9.73 3.15
CA ALA A 102 16.80 -10.57 3.13
C ALA A 102 17.99 -9.80 3.74
N HIS A 103 18.92 -10.51 4.39
CA HIS A 103 20.11 -9.99 5.06
C HIS A 103 20.86 -8.88 4.27
N PRO A 104 21.70 -8.04 4.91
CA PRO A 104 22.43 -6.95 4.26
C PRO A 104 23.43 -7.50 3.21
N VAL A 105 22.93 -7.81 2.02
CA VAL A 105 23.71 -8.27 0.86
C VAL A 105 23.56 -7.27 -0.29
N SER A 106 23.15 -6.03 -0.01
CA SER A 106 23.02 -4.99 -1.03
C SER A 106 23.80 -3.74 -0.64
N GLU A 107 24.49 -3.13 -1.60
CA GLU A 107 25.19 -1.84 -1.44
C GLU A 107 24.28 -0.69 -0.94
N HIS A 108 22.97 -0.94 -0.82
CA HIS A 108 21.97 0.05 -0.43
C HIS A 108 21.85 0.17 1.11
N GLU A 109 22.39 -0.80 1.86
CA GLU A 109 22.49 -0.76 3.32
C GLU A 109 23.91 -1.17 3.73
N HIS A 110 24.78 -0.20 3.98
CA HIS A 110 26.17 -0.46 4.36
C HIS A 110 26.70 0.59 5.34
N CYS A 111 27.56 0.14 6.26
CA CYS A 111 28.36 1.02 7.11
C CYS A 111 29.73 1.19 6.45
N ASN A 112 30.16 2.43 6.26
CA ASN A 112 31.49 2.73 5.73
C ASN A 112 32.29 3.54 6.75
N VAL A 113 33.51 3.09 7.04
CA VAL A 113 34.46 3.83 7.87
C VAL A 113 35.31 4.68 6.92
N LEU A 114 35.18 5.99 7.06
CA LEU A 114 35.80 6.98 6.19
C LEU A 114 37.01 7.60 6.89
N ILE A 115 38.02 7.93 6.11
CA ILE A 115 39.20 8.66 6.57
C ILE A 115 39.07 10.12 6.13
N ALA A 116 39.33 11.06 7.03
CA ALA A 116 39.58 12.45 6.70
C ALA A 116 41.09 12.65 6.50
N ALA A 117 41.50 13.04 5.29
CA ALA A 117 42.86 13.39 4.91
C ALA A 117 42.83 14.43 3.79
N GLU A 118 43.93 15.13 3.54
CA GLU A 118 44.02 16.13 2.47
C GLU A 118 43.87 15.49 1.06
N ASN A 119 44.38 14.28 0.90
CA ASN A 119 44.25 13.43 -0.28
C ASN A 119 44.51 11.96 0.11
N PRO A 120 44.33 10.97 -0.81
CA PRO A 120 44.48 9.54 -0.48
C PRO A 120 45.87 9.12 0.03
N ASP A 121 46.91 9.90 -0.27
CA ASP A 121 48.30 9.58 0.09
C ASP A 121 48.81 10.38 1.32
N ALA A 122 48.00 11.30 1.84
CA ALA A 122 48.34 12.13 3.00
C ALA A 122 48.01 11.42 4.34
N PRO A 123 48.67 11.79 5.46
CA PRO A 123 48.33 11.27 6.78
C PRO A 123 46.86 11.55 7.15
N ALA A 124 46.19 10.52 7.69
CA ALA A 124 44.84 10.63 8.20
C ALA A 124 44.78 11.57 9.43
N VAL A 125 43.84 12.51 9.42
CA VAL A 125 43.59 13.44 10.54
C VAL A 125 42.32 13.11 11.32
N GLY A 126 41.50 12.17 10.84
CA GLY A 126 40.30 11.73 11.53
C GLY A 126 39.64 10.53 10.90
N LEU A 127 38.73 9.92 11.67
CA LEU A 127 37.87 8.83 11.23
C LEU A 127 36.41 9.27 11.34
N GLY A 128 35.62 8.95 10.33
CA GLY A 128 34.18 9.11 10.32
C GLY A 128 33.49 7.76 10.10
N VAL A 129 32.28 7.61 10.61
CA VAL A 129 31.44 6.45 10.31
C VAL A 129 30.21 6.95 9.57
N ARG A 130 29.94 6.37 8.40
CA ARG A 130 28.78 6.71 7.57
C ARG A 130 27.89 5.49 7.43
N TYR A 131 26.63 5.64 7.84
CA TYR A 131 25.59 4.64 7.64
C TYR A 131 24.75 4.98 6.41
N TRP A 132 24.62 4.04 5.49
CA TRP A 132 23.61 4.08 4.44
C TRP A 132 22.46 3.19 4.86
N PHE A 133 21.27 3.78 4.91
CA PHE A 133 20.02 3.06 5.02
C PHE A 133 19.20 3.35 3.77
N LEU A 134 18.54 2.34 3.23
CA LEU A 134 17.63 2.52 2.11
C LEU A 134 16.37 3.24 2.61
N ALA A 135 16.44 4.58 2.65
CA ALA A 135 15.40 5.44 3.19
C ALA A 135 14.33 5.86 2.17
N GLY A 136 14.39 5.28 0.98
CA GLY A 136 13.62 5.68 -0.20
C GLY A 136 14.54 5.98 -1.38
N GLY A 137 14.02 5.87 -2.59
CA GLY A 137 14.71 6.36 -3.78
C GLY A 137 14.51 7.86 -4.00
N ASP A 138 15.09 8.38 -5.07
CA ASP A 138 14.93 9.78 -5.47
C ASP A 138 13.46 10.13 -5.82
N GLU A 139 13.20 11.41 -6.10
CA GLU A 139 11.86 11.88 -6.43
C GLU A 139 11.28 11.15 -7.66
N LYS A 140 12.12 10.83 -8.65
CA LYS A 140 11.71 10.12 -9.85
C LYS A 140 11.24 8.70 -9.52
N HIS A 141 11.98 7.99 -8.66
CA HIS A 141 11.61 6.68 -8.14
C HIS A 141 10.29 6.74 -7.36
N MET A 142 10.13 7.72 -6.46
CA MET A 142 8.89 7.89 -5.69
C MET A 142 7.67 8.14 -6.60
N LYS A 143 7.82 9.01 -7.61
CA LYS A 143 6.75 9.29 -8.58
C LYS A 143 6.42 8.07 -9.42
N LEU A 144 7.42 7.31 -9.86
CA LEU A 144 7.21 6.07 -10.61
C LEU A 144 6.50 5.02 -9.75
N PHE A 145 6.92 4.85 -8.50
CA PHE A 145 6.25 3.94 -7.57
C PHE A 145 4.79 4.36 -7.35
N LEU A 146 4.52 5.65 -7.13
CA LEU A 146 3.15 6.16 -7.00
C LEU A 146 2.32 5.84 -8.24
N LYS A 147 2.87 6.06 -9.45
CA LYS A 147 2.20 5.77 -10.72
C LYS A 147 1.83 4.29 -10.86
N VAL A 148 2.73 3.38 -10.49
CA VAL A 148 2.47 1.93 -10.52
C VAL A 148 1.37 1.54 -9.52
N ALA A 149 1.43 2.07 -8.29
CA ALA A 149 0.42 1.80 -7.27
C ALA A 149 -0.96 2.35 -7.66
N GLU A 150 -1.03 3.53 -8.26
CA GLU A 150 -2.26 4.11 -8.77
C GLU A 150 -2.84 3.33 -9.96
N PHE A 151 -2.00 2.78 -10.82
CA PHE A 151 -2.44 1.89 -11.90
C PHE A 151 -3.10 0.62 -11.34
N ALA A 152 -2.43 -0.06 -10.40
CA ALA A 152 -3.00 -1.24 -9.73
C ALA A 152 -4.30 -0.89 -8.99
N SER A 153 -4.36 0.28 -8.33
CA SER A 153 -5.56 0.77 -7.66
C SER A 153 -6.73 0.94 -8.63
N LYS A 154 -6.49 1.57 -9.79
CA LYS A 154 -7.52 1.71 -10.82
C LYS A 154 -8.03 0.37 -11.33
N HIS A 155 -7.16 -0.63 -11.49
CA HIS A 155 -7.56 -1.98 -11.87
C HIS A 155 -8.47 -2.60 -10.79
N VAL A 156 -8.03 -2.62 -9.53
CA VAL A 156 -8.79 -3.20 -8.41
C VAL A 156 -10.14 -2.51 -8.20
N GLN A 157 -10.21 -1.19 -8.32
CA GLN A 157 -11.47 -0.46 -8.19
C GLN A 157 -12.49 -0.81 -9.29
N ARG A 158 -12.04 -1.15 -10.50
CA ARG A 158 -12.94 -1.65 -11.56
C ARG A 158 -13.49 -3.02 -11.20
N GLU A 159 -12.63 -3.93 -10.73
CA GLU A 159 -13.06 -5.26 -10.29
C GLU A 159 -14.04 -5.20 -9.12
N ILE A 160 -13.77 -4.35 -8.11
CA ILE A 160 -14.69 -4.09 -6.98
C ILE A 160 -16.04 -3.59 -7.51
N LYS A 161 -16.04 -2.69 -8.49
CA LYS A 161 -17.28 -2.18 -9.07
C LYS A 161 -18.07 -3.28 -9.77
N VAL A 162 -17.40 -4.13 -10.56
CA VAL A 162 -18.04 -5.24 -11.29
C VAL A 162 -18.61 -6.26 -10.30
N LYS A 163 -17.77 -6.82 -9.42
CA LYS A 163 -18.15 -7.85 -8.45
C LYS A 163 -19.10 -7.33 -7.39
N GLY A 164 -18.91 -6.09 -6.94
CA GLY A 164 -19.80 -5.43 -5.99
C GLY A 164 -21.19 -5.18 -6.57
N ASN A 165 -21.30 -4.83 -7.86
CA ASN A 165 -22.59 -4.70 -8.52
C ASN A 165 -23.28 -6.06 -8.70
N GLU A 166 -22.51 -7.10 -9.07
CA GLU A 166 -23.03 -8.47 -9.16
C GLU A 166 -23.59 -8.95 -7.83
N LEU A 167 -22.84 -8.79 -6.74
CA LEU A 167 -23.28 -9.13 -5.40
C LEU A 167 -24.49 -8.30 -4.95
N ALA A 168 -24.50 -6.99 -5.22
CA ALA A 168 -25.63 -6.13 -4.88
C ALA A 168 -26.92 -6.56 -5.60
N LYS A 169 -26.82 -6.92 -6.88
CA LYS A 169 -27.97 -7.42 -7.65
C LYS A 169 -28.52 -8.72 -7.09
N LEU A 170 -27.64 -9.62 -6.67
CA LEU A 170 -27.98 -10.91 -6.11
C LEU A 170 -28.64 -10.79 -4.72
N VAL A 171 -28.12 -9.91 -3.86
CA VAL A 171 -28.58 -9.80 -2.46
C VAL A 171 -29.76 -8.84 -2.30
N ILE A 172 -29.83 -7.76 -3.08
CA ILE A 172 -30.81 -6.68 -2.91
C ILE A 172 -31.85 -6.67 -4.04
N GLY A 173 -31.45 -7.01 -5.27
CA GLY A 173 -32.34 -7.06 -6.43
C GLY A 173 -31.76 -6.40 -7.69
N PRO A 174 -32.38 -6.60 -8.87
CA PRO A 174 -31.77 -6.39 -10.18
C PRO A 174 -31.32 -4.95 -10.48
N ARG A 175 -31.91 -3.95 -9.81
CA ARG A 175 -31.57 -2.53 -9.98
C ARG A 175 -30.51 -2.03 -9.00
N ALA A 176 -30.07 -2.86 -8.06
CA ALA A 176 -29.07 -2.47 -7.07
C ALA A 176 -27.68 -2.32 -7.69
N THR A 177 -26.91 -1.38 -7.14
CA THR A 177 -25.48 -1.22 -7.43
C THR A 177 -24.71 -1.23 -6.13
N TRP A 178 -23.41 -1.52 -6.20
CA TRP A 178 -22.51 -1.50 -5.06
C TRP A 178 -22.60 -0.20 -4.26
N LYS A 179 -22.57 0.94 -4.97
CA LYS A 179 -22.63 2.27 -4.36
C LYS A 179 -23.95 2.50 -3.62
N ILE A 180 -25.08 2.13 -4.24
CA ILE A 180 -26.40 2.30 -3.64
C ILE A 180 -26.57 1.36 -2.44
N ALA A 181 -26.09 0.12 -2.55
CA ALA A 181 -26.11 -0.87 -1.48
C ALA A 181 -25.36 -0.37 -0.23
N GLN A 182 -24.14 0.14 -0.39
CA GLN A 182 -23.37 0.70 0.71
C GLN A 182 -24.05 1.93 1.33
N ALA A 183 -24.56 2.85 0.51
CA ALA A 183 -25.26 4.03 1.00
C ALA A 183 -26.50 3.65 1.81
N SER A 184 -27.24 2.63 1.37
CA SER A 184 -28.40 2.12 2.11
C SER A 184 -27.98 1.49 3.45
N PHE A 185 -26.88 0.72 3.48
CA PHE A 185 -26.37 0.11 4.71
C PHE A 185 -26.11 1.17 5.79
N HIS A 186 -25.39 2.24 5.46
CA HIS A 186 -25.08 3.32 6.40
C HIS A 186 -26.28 4.21 6.77
N ARG A 187 -27.40 4.15 6.03
CA ARG A 187 -28.65 4.79 6.44
C ARG A 187 -29.45 3.93 7.41
N CYS A 188 -29.31 2.61 7.32
CA CYS A 188 -30.08 1.66 8.11
C CYS A 188 -29.39 1.26 9.42
N LEU A 189 -28.07 1.40 9.52
CA LEU A 189 -27.26 0.95 10.65
C LEU A 189 -26.31 2.05 11.10
N SER A 190 -26.24 2.29 12.42
CA SER A 190 -25.23 3.14 13.03
C SER A 190 -23.88 2.42 13.16
N ASP A 191 -22.80 3.18 13.35
CA ASP A 191 -21.47 2.60 13.59
C ASP A 191 -21.45 1.71 14.84
N GLU A 192 -22.19 2.07 15.90
CA GLU A 192 -22.31 1.25 17.11
C GLU A 192 -22.96 -0.11 16.82
N GLN A 193 -23.93 -0.17 15.91
CA GLN A 193 -24.56 -1.43 15.51
C GLN A 193 -23.63 -2.32 14.68
N VAL A 194 -22.59 -1.75 14.07
CA VAL A 194 -21.66 -2.46 13.18
C VAL A 194 -20.38 -2.86 13.90
N TYR A 195 -19.84 -1.97 14.73
CA TYR A 195 -18.53 -2.10 15.39
C TYR A 195 -18.62 -2.30 16.91
N GLY A 196 -19.82 -2.20 17.49
CA GLY A 196 -20.02 -2.17 18.94
C GLY A 196 -19.84 -0.76 19.52
N ALA A 197 -20.07 -0.61 20.83
CA ALA A 197 -19.97 0.68 21.51
C ALA A 197 -18.59 1.32 21.29
N ILE A 198 -18.55 2.44 20.58
CA ILE A 198 -17.35 3.25 20.45
C ILE A 198 -17.16 3.94 21.80
N ARG A 199 -16.16 3.53 22.59
CA ARG A 199 -15.77 4.28 23.78
C ARG A 199 -15.37 5.69 23.33
N ARG A 200 -16.27 6.65 23.52
CA ARG A 200 -15.91 8.06 23.53
C ARG A 200 -15.35 8.29 24.93
N GLU A 201 -14.05 8.47 25.05
CA GLU A 201 -13.49 9.08 26.26
C GLU A 201 -14.16 10.45 26.40
N ALA A 202 -14.74 10.67 27.58
CA ALA A 202 -15.44 11.90 27.95
C ALA A 202 -14.45 13.06 28.13
#